data_AF-A0A1U7GKB8-F1
#
_entry.id   AF-A0A1U7GKB8-F1
#
_cell.length_a   1.000
_cell.length_b   1.000
_cell.length_c   1.000
_cell.angle_alpha   90.00
_cell.angle_beta   90.00
_cell.angle_gamma   90.00
#
_symmetry.space_group_name_H-M   'P 1'
#
loop_
_entity.id
_entity.type
_entity.pdbx_description
1 polymer ?
#
loop_
_entity_poly.entity_id
_entity_poly.type
_entity_poly.pdbx_seq_one_letter_code
_entity_poly.pdbx_strand_id
1 'polypeptide(L)'
;MNIHLSIELERLLKGKVAAGIYPSQEAVIEAALVRFLADEPVPHAPFGELIDHDFVKYCEREADDSVTLDEVRAATSRVQDSMARVIVEEERAERF
;
A
#
# COMPACT_ATOMS: atom_id res chain seq x y z
N MET A 1 -3.24 27.38 -19.11
CA MET A 1 -4.00 26.11 -19.18
C MET A 1 -4.94 26.11 -17.99
N ASN A 2 -6.26 26.22 -18.15
CA ASN A 2 -7.20 26.33 -17.02
C ASN A 2 -7.68 24.93 -16.64
N ILE A 3 -7.05 24.34 -15.61
CA ILE A 3 -7.46 23.05 -15.07
C ILE A 3 -8.36 23.34 -13.86
N HIS A 4 -9.58 22.80 -13.87
CA HIS A 4 -10.42 22.84 -12.68
C HIS A 4 -9.97 21.74 -11.72
N LEU A 5 -9.38 22.16 -10.60
CA LEU A 5 -8.97 21.28 -9.52
C LEU A 5 -10.10 21.13 -8.51
N SER A 6 -10.21 19.97 -7.87
CA SER A 6 -11.10 19.82 -6.73
C SER A 6 -10.60 20.67 -5.56
N ILE A 7 -11.52 21.05 -4.65
CA ILE A 7 -11.20 21.84 -3.45
C ILE A 7 -10.13 21.14 -2.60
N GLU A 8 -10.17 19.81 -2.52
CA GLU A 8 -9.20 19.01 -1.79
C GLU A 8 -7.81 19.07 -2.43
N LEU A 9 -7.75 18.98 -3.75
CA LEU A 9 -6.50 19.04 -4.50
C LEU A 9 -5.88 20.43 -4.39
N GLU A 10 -6.66 21.51 -4.47
CA GLU A 10 -6.16 22.86 -4.21
C GLU A 10 -5.57 23.01 -2.81
N ARG A 11 -6.25 22.48 -1.79
CA ARG A 11 -5.77 22.52 -0.40
C ARG A 11 -4.43 21.81 -0.27
N LEU A 12 -4.29 20.66 -0.91
CA LEU A 12 -3.05 19.88 -0.92
C LEU A 12 -1.91 20.66 -1.60
N LEU A 13 -2.16 21.26 -2.77
CA LEU A 13 -1.17 22.07 -3.48
C LEU A 13 -0.73 23.29 -2.65
N LYS A 14 -1.68 24.01 -2.04
CA LYS A 14 -1.39 25.15 -1.15
C LYS A 14 -0.52 24.72 0.04
N GLY A 15 -0.81 23.56 0.64
CA GLY A 15 -0.03 23.01 1.75
C GLY A 15 1.42 22.71 1.36
N LYS A 16 1.67 22.14 0.18
CA LYS A 16 3.03 21.83 -0.29
C LYS A 16 3.88 23.08 -0.56
N VAL A 17 3.26 24.15 -1.07
CA VAL A 17 3.93 25.44 -1.28
C VAL A 17 4.20 26.14 0.05
N ALA A 18 3.23 26.17 0.97
CA ALA A 18 3.40 26.76 2.29
C ALA A 18 4.50 26.07 3.12
N ALA A 19 4.68 24.76 2.94
CA ALA A 19 5.75 23.99 3.54
C ALA A 19 7.13 24.22 2.90
N GLY A 20 7.24 25.06 1.84
CA GLY A 20 8.49 25.35 1.15
C GLY A 20 9.04 24.19 0.31
N ILE A 21 8.26 23.12 0.12
CA ILE A 21 8.70 21.93 -0.62
C ILE A 21 8.78 22.24 -2.13
N TYR A 22 7.88 23.11 -2.60
CA TYR A 22 7.85 23.56 -3.99
C TYR A 22 7.65 25.08 -4.07
N PRO A 23 8.23 25.75 -5.08
CA PRO A 23 8.17 27.21 -5.19
C PRO A 23 6.80 27.75 -5.64
N SER A 24 5.98 26.92 -6.28
CA SER A 24 4.64 27.28 -6.75
C SER A 24 3.75 26.05 -6.88
N GLN A 25 2.44 26.25 -7.01
CA GLN A 25 1.50 25.15 -7.27
C GLN A 25 1.73 24.50 -8.64
N GLU A 26 2.12 25.30 -9.63
CA GLU A 26 2.48 24.83 -10.98
C GLU A 26 3.67 23.86 -10.91
N ALA A 27 4.70 24.20 -10.13
CA ALA A 27 5.85 23.32 -9.93
C ALA A 27 5.47 21.97 -9.27
N VAL A 28 4.46 21.96 -8.39
CA VAL A 28 3.93 20.71 -7.82
C VAL A 28 3.24 19.86 -8.88
N ILE A 29 2.43 20.48 -9.74
CA ILE A 29 1.70 19.79 -10.82
C ILE A 29 2.68 19.26 -11.87
N GLU A 30 3.66 20.07 -12.29
CA GLU A 30 4.70 19.64 -13.23
C GLU A 30 5.50 18.46 -12.66
N ALA A 31 5.93 18.54 -11.41
CA ALA A 31 6.65 17.43 -10.77
C ALA A 31 5.79 16.16 -10.68
N ALA A 32 4.49 16.28 -10.41
CA ALA A 32 3.57 15.15 -10.37
C ALA A 32 3.36 14.53 -11.76
N LEU A 33 3.23 15.35 -12.81
CA LEU A 33 3.08 14.90 -14.20
C LEU A 33 4.36 14.22 -14.70
N VAL A 34 5.53 14.78 -14.40
CA VAL A 34 6.83 14.17 -14.76
C VAL A 34 6.96 12.80 -14.10
N ARG A 35 6.64 12.67 -12.81
CA ARG A 35 6.66 11.37 -12.11
C ARG A 35 5.67 10.36 -12.69
N PHE A 36 4.45 10.80 -12.98
CA PHE A 36 3.43 9.95 -13.58
C PHE A 36 3.86 9.45 -14.97
N LEU A 37 4.49 10.31 -15.78
CA LEU A 37 4.99 9.94 -17.12
C LEU A 37 6.25 9.07 -17.08
N ALA A 38 7.06 9.20 -16.03
CA ALA A 38 8.28 8.43 -15.85
C ALA A 38 8.05 7.02 -15.29
N ASP A 39 6.80 6.66 -14.95
CA ASP A 39 6.44 5.44 -14.19
C ASP A 39 7.30 5.28 -12.92
N GLU A 40 7.76 6.41 -12.37
CA GLU A 40 8.59 6.41 -11.18
C GLU A 40 7.70 6.09 -9.97
N PRO A 41 8.07 5.09 -9.15
CA PRO A 41 7.31 4.78 -7.97
C PRO A 41 7.22 6.02 -7.09
N VAL A 42 6.00 6.34 -6.65
CA VAL A 42 5.77 7.33 -5.58
C VAL A 42 6.76 6.98 -4.46
N PRO A 43 7.60 7.93 -3.99
CA PRO A 43 8.51 7.65 -2.89
C PRO A 43 7.65 7.10 -1.78
N HIS A 44 7.90 5.83 -1.45
CA HIS A 44 7.05 5.01 -0.62
C HIS A 44 6.53 5.87 0.54
N ALA A 45 5.21 6.02 0.65
CA ALA A 45 4.65 6.16 1.98
C ALA A 45 5.33 5.04 2.78
N PRO A 46 6.03 5.35 3.89
CA PRO A 46 6.79 4.33 4.58
C PRO A 46 5.83 3.18 4.80
N PHE A 47 6.14 1.99 4.29
CA PHE A 47 5.22 0.84 4.35
C PHE A 47 4.72 0.58 5.79
N GLY A 48 5.37 1.15 6.81
CA GLY A 48 4.87 1.24 8.18
C GLY A 48 3.52 1.95 8.37
N GLU A 49 3.02 2.77 7.44
CA GLU A 49 1.65 3.32 7.48
C GLU A 49 0.60 2.36 6.89
N LEU A 50 1.03 1.37 6.09
CA LEU A 50 0.16 0.29 5.59
C LEU A 50 0.13 -0.91 6.54
N ILE A 51 1.12 -1.02 7.43
CA ILE A 51 1.12 -2.01 8.50
C ILE A 51 0.23 -1.50 9.62
N ASP A 52 -0.95 -2.10 9.73
CA ASP A 52 -1.83 -1.87 10.87
C ASP A 52 -1.17 -2.43 12.14
N HIS A 53 -0.51 -1.54 12.88
CA HIS A 53 0.17 -1.89 14.13
C HIS A 53 -0.77 -2.41 15.21
N ASP A 54 -2.06 -2.05 15.17
CA ASP A 54 -3.05 -2.57 16.10
C ASP A 54 -3.46 -3.99 15.70
N PHE A 55 -3.55 -4.26 14.41
CA PHE A 55 -3.72 -5.62 13.88
C PHE A 55 -2.53 -6.52 14.21
N VAL A 56 -1.29 -6.04 14.10
CA VAL A 56 -0.09 -6.81 14.49
C VAL A 56 -0.14 -7.20 15.98
N LYS A 57 -0.42 -6.25 16.87
CA LYS A 57 -0.56 -6.54 18.32
C LYS A 57 -1.70 -7.50 18.63
N TYR A 58 -2.80 -7.40 17.87
CA TYR A 58 -3.90 -8.35 17.97
C TYR A 58 -3.44 -9.75 17.58
N CYS A 59 -2.77 -9.90 16.44
CA CYS A 59 -2.21 -11.17 15.98
C CYS A 59 -1.19 -11.74 16.98
N GLU A 60 -0.32 -10.93 17.58
CA GLU A 60 0.64 -11.41 18.60
C GLU A 60 -0.06 -11.93 19.87
N ARG A 61 -1.16 -11.30 20.28
CA ARG A 61 -1.91 -11.73 21.47
C ARG A 61 -2.73 -12.98 21.23
N GLU A 62 -3.36 -13.06 20.06
CA GLU A 62 -4.26 -14.17 19.68
C GLU A 62 -3.54 -15.25 18.87
N ALA A 63 -2.22 -15.14 18.68
CA ALA A 63 -1.42 -16.13 17.98
C ALA A 63 -1.53 -17.48 18.70
N ASP A 64 -1.96 -18.50 17.95
CA ASP A 64 -1.98 -19.88 18.40
C ASP A 64 -0.93 -20.67 17.62
N ASP A 65 0.24 -20.81 18.23
CA ASP A 65 1.37 -21.56 17.66
C ASP A 65 1.10 -23.07 17.56
N SER A 66 -0.01 -23.57 18.12
CA SER A 66 -0.42 -24.96 17.95
C SER A 66 -1.06 -25.23 16.59
N VAL A 67 -1.46 -24.18 15.86
CA VAL A 67 -2.07 -24.29 14.54
C VAL A 67 -1.02 -24.68 13.50
N THR A 68 -1.26 -25.80 12.84
CA THR A 68 -0.35 -26.32 11.80
C THR A 68 -0.69 -25.76 10.42
N LEU A 69 0.31 -25.71 9.53
CA LEU A 69 0.11 -25.31 8.14
C LEU A 69 -0.92 -26.19 7.40
N ASP A 70 -0.99 -27.48 7.73
CA ASP A 70 -1.95 -28.40 7.13
C ASP A 70 -3.40 -28.08 7.55
N GLU A 71 -3.61 -27.66 8.80
CA GLU A 71 -4.92 -27.19 9.28
C GLU A 71 -5.33 -25.87 8.62
N VAL A 72 -4.41 -24.92 8.48
CA VAL A 72 -4.63 -23.67 7.74
C VAL A 72 -5.01 -23.97 6.29
N ARG A 73 -4.32 -24.92 5.66
CA ARG A 73 -4.60 -25.33 4.28
C ARG A 73 -5.96 -25.99 4.14
N ALA A 74 -6.30 -26.91 5.04
CA ALA A 74 -7.60 -27.59 5.03
C ALA A 74 -8.77 -26.63 5.27
N ALA A 75 -8.56 -25.58 6.06
CA ALA A 75 -9.55 -24.53 6.28
C ALA A 75 -9.69 -23.62 5.05
N THR A 76 -8.58 -23.14 4.50
CA THR A 76 -8.56 -22.20 3.36
C THR A 76 -8.93 -22.85 2.03
N SER A 77 -8.72 -24.16 1.86
CA SER A 77 -9.15 -24.89 0.65
C SER A 77 -10.66 -24.90 0.44
N ARG A 78 -11.44 -24.61 1.48
CA ARG A 78 -12.91 -24.50 1.41
C ARG A 78 -13.37 -23.12 0.94
N VAL A 79 -12.47 -22.14 0.90
CA VAL A 79 -12.75 -20.79 0.43
C VAL A 79 -12.38 -20.73 -1.05
N GLN A 80 -13.40 -20.67 -1.90
CA GLN A 80 -13.23 -20.52 -3.34
C GLN A 80 -12.46 -19.23 -3.65
N ASP A 81 -11.44 -19.32 -4.50
CA ASP A 81 -10.57 -18.21 -4.94
C ASP A 81 -9.79 -17.48 -3.81
N SER A 82 -9.51 -18.17 -2.71
CA SER A 82 -8.69 -17.59 -1.62
C SER A 82 -7.25 -17.31 -2.07
N MET A 83 -6.78 -16.07 -1.83
CA MET A 83 -5.36 -15.69 -1.95
C MET A 83 -4.44 -16.60 -1.12
N ALA A 84 -4.92 -17.16 -0.01
CA ALA A 84 -4.14 -18.10 0.79
C ALA A 84 -3.77 -19.37 0.00
N ARG A 85 -4.63 -19.82 -0.92
CA ARG A 85 -4.32 -20.93 -1.81
C ARG A 85 -3.20 -20.56 -2.78
N VAL A 86 -3.24 -19.36 -3.34
CA VAL A 86 -2.22 -18.84 -4.29
C VAL A 86 -0.86 -18.71 -3.60
N ILE A 87 -0.80 -18.11 -2.41
CA ILE A 87 0.43 -17.93 -1.65
C ILE A 87 1.06 -19.28 -1.27
N VAL A 88 0.25 -20.25 -0.84
CA VAL A 88 0.72 -21.61 -0.51
C VAL A 88 1.26 -22.36 -1.75
N GLU A 89 0.68 -22.10 -2.92
CA GLU A 89 1.13 -22.70 -4.19
C GLU A 89 2.43 -22.04 -4.70
N GLU A 90 2.56 -20.71 -4.57
CA GLU A 90 3.75 -19.95 -4.96
C GLU A 90 4.98 -20.28 -4.09
N GLU A 91 4.82 -20.31 -2.76
CA GLU A 91 5.90 -20.69 -1.82
C GLU A 91 6.42 -22.12 -2.04
N ARG A 92 5.58 -23.00 -2.61
CA ARG A 92 5.99 -24.36 -2.97
C ARG A 92 6.79 -24.40 -4.28
N ALA A 93 6.49 -23.51 -5.22
CA ALA A 93 7.18 -23.43 -6.50
C ALA A 93 8.62 -22.93 -6.36
N GLU A 94 8.92 -22.13 -5.33
CA GLU A 94 10.28 -21.63 -5.06
C GLU A 94 11.14 -22.60 -4.24
N ARG A 95 10.55 -23.68 -3.71
CA ARG A 95 11.25 -24.68 -2.88
C ARG A 95 11.68 -25.96 -3.62
N PHE A 96 11.47 -26.06 -4.94
CA PHE A 96 11.88 -27.20 -5.77
C PHE A 96 12.49 -26.79 -7.11
#